data_AF-A0A2V8BFB3-F1
#
_entry.id   AF-A0A2V8BFB3-F1
#
_cell.length_a   1.000
_cell.length_b   1.000
_cell.length_c   1.000
_cell.angle_alpha   90.00
_cell.angle_beta   90.00
_cell.angle_gamma   90.00
#
_symmetry.space_group_name_H-M   'P 1'
#
loop_
_entity.id
_entity.type
_entity.pdbx_description
1 polymer ?
#
loop_
_entity_poly.entity_id
_entity_poly.type
_entity_poly.pdbx_seq_one_letter_code
_entity_poly.pdbx_strand_id
1 'polypeptide(L)'
;MPPRGRRDLDPVALVTLIGVIAVLMISYSNMRDIDRLDVGLGQRLGKLEGLVAQGARPAAAPQGIDPNRIYTVKTSDAPYRGSVGAPVTIAEFSDFQ
;
A
#
# COMPACT_ATOMS: atom_id res chain seq x y z
N MET A 1 -38.10 -69.83 -10.29
CA MET A 1 -36.73 -69.56 -10.76
C MET A 1 -36.76 -68.25 -11.56
N PRO A 2 -36.32 -67.10 -11.03
CA PRO A 2 -36.22 -65.90 -11.85
C PRO A 2 -34.91 -65.94 -12.68
N PRO A 3 -34.94 -65.57 -13.97
CA PRO A 3 -33.75 -65.53 -14.80
C PRO A 3 -32.83 -64.40 -14.32
N ARG A 4 -31.54 -64.74 -14.20
CA ARG A 4 -30.46 -63.81 -13.86
C ARG A 4 -30.34 -62.79 -15.01
N GLY A 5 -30.74 -61.55 -14.75
CA GLY A 5 -30.46 -60.43 -15.64
C GLY A 5 -28.95 -60.32 -15.85
N ARG A 6 -28.51 -60.63 -17.07
CA ARG A 6 -27.17 -60.26 -17.54
C ARG A 6 -27.13 -58.73 -17.49
N ARG A 7 -26.26 -58.18 -16.64
CA ARG A 7 -25.88 -56.77 -16.69
C ARG A 7 -24.71 -56.69 -17.65
N ASP A 8 -25.02 -56.74 -18.93
CA ASP A 8 -24.15 -56.21 -19.96
C ASP A 8 -23.92 -54.74 -19.58
N LEU A 9 -22.69 -54.44 -19.15
CA LEU A 9 -22.28 -53.07 -18.86
C LEU A 9 -22.24 -52.34 -20.20
N ASP A 10 -23.28 -51.57 -20.51
CA ASP A 10 -23.35 -50.80 -21.74
C ASP A 10 -22.13 -49.86 -21.81
N PRO A 11 -21.28 -49.98 -22.84
CA PRO A 11 -20.06 -49.18 -22.95
C PRO A 11 -20.37 -47.68 -22.99
N VAL A 12 -21.53 -47.31 -23.51
CA VAL A 12 -22.03 -45.93 -23.51
C VAL A 12 -22.40 -45.46 -22.11
N ALA A 13 -23.05 -46.30 -21.29
CA ALA A 13 -23.37 -45.99 -19.90
C ALA A 13 -22.11 -45.85 -19.03
N LEU A 14 -21.08 -46.63 -19.32
CA LEU A 14 -19.77 -46.50 -18.69
C LEU A 14 -19.11 -45.15 -19.04
N VAL A 15 -19.12 -44.78 -20.32
CA VAL A 15 -18.52 -43.53 -20.80
C VAL A 15 -19.23 -42.29 -20.24
N THR A 16 -20.57 -42.30 -20.20
CA THR A 16 -21.34 -41.18 -19.61
C THR A 16 -21.10 -41.07 -18.11
N LEU A 17 -21.01 -42.19 -17.38
CA LEU A 17 -20.71 -42.19 -15.96
C LEU A 17 -19.32 -41.61 -15.68
N ILE A 18 -18.30 -41.98 -16.47
CA ILE A 18 -16.96 -41.41 -16.37
C ILE A 18 -16.99 -39.90 -16.64
N GLY A 19 -17.72 -39.46 -17.66
CA GLY A 19 -17.89 -38.04 -17.97
C GLY A 19 -18.53 -37.24 -16.83
N VAL A 20 -19.60 -37.78 -16.22
CA VAL A 20 -20.25 -37.15 -15.06
C VAL A 20 -19.32 -37.09 -13.86
N ILE A 21 -18.59 -38.17 -13.57
CA ILE A 21 -17.59 -38.19 -12.49
C ILE A 21 -16.50 -37.15 -12.74
N ALA A 22 -16.03 -37.01 -13.97
CA ALA A 22 -15.03 -36.00 -14.33
C ALA A 22 -15.55 -34.58 -14.14
N VAL A 23 -16.79 -34.28 -14.56
CA VAL A 23 -17.42 -32.97 -14.36
C VAL A 23 -17.63 -32.66 -12.87
N LEU A 24 -18.06 -33.65 -12.08
CA LEU A 24 -18.21 -33.50 -10.63
C LEU A 24 -16.85 -33.26 -9.95
N MET A 25 -15.80 -33.94 -10.40
CA MET A 25 -14.44 -33.70 -9.90
C MET A 25 -13.93 -32.30 -10.23
N ILE A 26 -14.12 -31.84 -11.47
CA ILE A 26 -13.75 -30.48 -11.89
C ILE A 26 -14.56 -29.42 -11.12
N SER A 27 -15.86 -29.67 -10.91
CA SER A 27 -16.73 -28.81 -10.11
C SER A 27 -16.25 -28.72 -8.66
N TYR A 28 -15.81 -29.85 -8.08
CA TYR A 28 -15.28 -29.90 -6.73
C TYR A 28 -13.92 -29.22 -6.57
N SER A 29 -13.01 -29.37 -7.55
CA SER A 29 -11.74 -28.66 -7.52
C SER A 29 -11.94 -27.14 -7.64
N ASN A 30 -12.85 -26.72 -8.53
CA ASN A 30 -13.16 -25.30 -8.74
C ASN A 30 -13.65 -24.62 -7.45
N MET A 31 -14.54 -25.26 -6.69
CA MET A 31 -15.04 -24.71 -5.42
C MET A 31 -13.92 -24.43 -4.41
N ARG A 32 -12.96 -25.35 -4.28
CA ARG A 32 -11.82 -25.20 -3.36
C ARG A 32 -10.85 -24.10 -3.78
N ASP A 33 -10.75 -23.84 -5.07
CA ASP A 33 -9.91 -22.77 -5.60
C ASP A 33 -10.56 -21.39 -5.41
N ILE A 34 -11.89 -21.30 -5.44
CA ILE A 34 -12.64 -20.06 -5.16
C ILE A 34 -12.41 -19.58 -3.72
N ASP A 35 -12.44 -20.48 -2.74
CA ASP A 35 -12.21 -20.12 -1.33
C ASP A 35 -10.81 -19.53 -1.10
N ARG A 36 -9.80 -20.07 -1.80
CA ARG A 36 -8.41 -19.58 -1.73
C ARG A 36 -8.27 -18.19 -2.33
N LEU A 37 -8.98 -17.94 -3.43
CA LEU A 37 -9.00 -16.63 -4.08
C LEU A 37 -9.65 -15.59 -3.19
N ASP A 38 -10.78 -15.91 -2.57
CA ASP A 38 -11.51 -14.97 -1.70
C ASP A 38 -10.68 -14.56 -0.47
N VAL A 39 -10.07 -15.53 0.22
CA VAL A 39 -9.16 -15.27 1.34
C VAL A 39 -7.96 -14.43 0.89
N GLY A 40 -7.38 -14.73 -0.27
CA GLY A 40 -6.25 -13.98 -0.83
C GLY A 40 -6.62 -12.54 -1.22
N LEU A 41 -7.82 -12.33 -1.76
CA LEU A 41 -8.34 -11.00 -2.10
C LEU A 41 -8.58 -10.19 -0.82
N GLY A 42 -9.24 -10.76 0.18
CA GLY A 42 -9.47 -10.08 1.47
C GLY A 42 -8.19 -9.59 2.12
N GLN A 43 -7.13 -10.42 2.13
CA GLN A 43 -5.82 -10.03 2.65
C GLN A 43 -5.18 -8.88 1.85
N ARG A 44 -5.29 -8.93 0.52
CA ARG A 44 -4.77 -7.87 -0.36
C ARG A 44 -5.51 -6.56 -0.18
N LEU A 45 -6.85 -6.61 -0.10
CA LEU A 45 -7.67 -5.42 0.16
C LEU A 45 -7.36 -4.83 1.53
N GLY A 46 -7.28 -5.63 2.59
CA GLY A 46 -6.91 -5.15 3.93
C GLY A 46 -5.51 -4.54 3.99
N LYS A 47 -4.54 -5.11 3.25
CA LYS A 47 -3.20 -4.53 3.13
C LYS A 47 -3.23 -3.18 2.38
N LEU A 48 -3.98 -3.08 1.30
CA LEU A 48 -4.15 -1.83 0.55
C LEU A 48 -4.82 -0.77 1.40
N GLU A 49 -5.88 -1.13 2.13
CA GLU A 49 -6.55 -0.24 3.07
C GLU A 49 -5.59 0.28 4.15
N GLY A 50 -4.78 -0.60 4.74
CA GLY A 50 -3.76 -0.21 5.71
C GLY A 50 -2.67 0.72 5.13
N LEU A 51 -2.25 0.49 3.89
CA LEU A 51 -1.28 1.35 3.20
C LEU A 51 -1.89 2.71 2.84
N VAL A 52 -3.14 2.73 2.38
CA VAL A 52 -3.88 3.96 2.09
C VAL A 52 -4.10 4.75 3.38
N ALA A 53 -4.46 4.11 4.49
CA ALA A 53 -4.60 4.76 5.79
C ALA A 53 -3.27 5.33 6.32
N GLN A 54 -2.14 4.70 6.01
CA GLN A 54 -0.82 5.21 6.34
C GLN A 54 -0.43 6.42 5.47
N GLY A 55 -0.70 6.37 4.16
CA GLY A 55 -0.47 7.47 3.23
C GLY A 55 -1.44 8.65 3.41
N ALA A 56 -2.63 8.41 3.96
CA ALA A 56 -3.62 9.41 4.29
C ALA A 56 -3.37 10.11 5.63
N ARG A 57 -2.35 9.70 6.40
CA ARG A 57 -1.87 10.51 7.52
C ARG A 57 -1.29 11.78 6.92
N PRO A 58 -1.83 12.97 7.26
CA PRO A 58 -1.22 14.20 6.80
C PRO A 58 0.23 14.19 7.29
N ALA A 59 1.18 14.18 6.35
CA ALA A 59 2.55 14.52 6.67
C ALA A 59 2.48 15.85 7.41
N ALA A 60 3.04 15.91 8.63
CA ALA A 60 3.16 17.17 9.34
C ALA A 60 3.82 18.14 8.37
N ALA A 61 3.05 19.11 7.88
CA ALA A 61 3.58 20.11 6.97
C ALA A 61 4.80 20.72 7.69
N PRO A 62 5.95 20.87 7.00
CA PRO A 62 7.04 21.63 7.57
C PRO A 62 6.44 22.93 8.09
N GLN A 63 6.56 23.18 9.39
CA GLN A 63 6.09 24.44 9.97
C GLN A 63 6.74 25.53 9.12
N GLY A 64 5.91 26.25 8.36
CA GLY A 64 6.38 27.31 7.50
C GLY A 64 7.24 28.25 8.33
N ILE A 65 8.28 28.82 7.71
CA ILE A 65 9.11 29.83 8.36
C ILE A 65 8.16 30.89 8.92
N ASP A 66 8.11 31.02 10.24
CA ASP A 66 7.27 32.01 10.90
C ASP A 66 7.67 33.40 10.36
N PRO A 67 6.76 34.11 9.68
CA PRO A 67 7.05 35.43 9.11
C PRO A 67 7.50 36.44 10.18
N ASN A 68 7.13 36.23 11.44
CA ASN A 68 7.46 37.09 12.57
C ASN A 68 8.70 36.63 13.34
N ARG A 69 9.42 35.62 12.85
CA ARG A 69 10.62 35.13 13.52
C ARG A 69 11.73 36.17 13.47
N ILE A 70 12.10 36.65 14.65
CA ILE A 70 13.26 37.53 14.83
C ILE A 70 14.53 36.66 14.82
N TYR A 71 15.45 36.93 13.89
CA TYR A 71 16.75 36.26 13.81
C TYR A 71 17.84 37.17 14.38
N THR A 72 18.54 36.70 15.41
CA THR A 72 19.70 37.40 15.95
C THR A 72 20.90 37.22 15.03
N VAL A 73 21.48 38.33 14.58
CA VAL A 73 22.74 38.35 13.82
C VAL A 73 23.91 38.39 14.80
N LYS A 74 24.86 37.45 14.67
CA LYS A 74 26.09 37.45 15.46
C LYS A 74 27.10 38.42 14.85
N THR A 75 27.48 39.45 15.59
CA THR A 75 28.41 40.51 15.12
C THR A 75 29.74 40.53 15.88
N SER A 76 29.97 39.60 16.82
CA SER A 76 31.16 39.56 17.70
C SER A 76 32.49 39.58 16.96
N ASP A 77 32.57 38.85 15.85
CA ASP A 77 33.80 38.64 15.08
C ASP A 77 33.78 39.38 13.73
N ALA A 78 32.74 40.20 13.50
CA ALA A 78 32.56 40.92 12.24
C ALA A 78 33.35 42.24 12.24
N PRO A 79 33.93 42.65 11.09
CA PRO A 79 34.45 44.00 10.93
C PRO A 79 33.35 45.03 11.19
N TYR A 80 33.66 46.08 11.95
CA TYR A 80 32.71 47.16 12.22
C TYR A 80 33.30 48.53 11.89
N ARG A 81 32.42 49.48 11.58
CA ARG A 81 32.74 50.89 11.34
C ARG A 81 31.77 51.73 12.15
N GLY A 82 32.29 52.67 12.93
CA GLY A 82 31.50 53.60 13.74
C GLY A 82 31.76 53.50 15.26
N SER A 83 30.95 54.21 16.03
CA SER A 83 31.01 54.19 17.50
C SER A 83 30.37 52.92 18.06
N VAL A 84 30.99 52.33 19.09
CA VAL A 84 30.47 51.15 19.82
C VAL A 84 29.11 51.45 20.48
N GLY A 85 28.87 52.69 20.89
CA GLY A 85 27.63 53.14 21.53
C GLY A 85 26.63 53.78 20.57
N ALA A 86 26.72 53.49 19.26
CA ALA A 86 25.81 54.07 18.29
C ALA A 86 24.35 53.67 18.60
N PRO A 87 23.38 54.60 18.53
CA PRO A 87 21.97 54.31 18.84
C PRO A 87 21.31 53.37 17.82
N VAL A 88 21.92 53.20 16.64
CA VAL A 88 21.48 52.30 15.59
C VAL A 88 22.70 51.52 15.10
N THR A 89 22.53 50.21 14.94
CA THR A 89 23.54 49.30 14.37
C THR A 89 22.97 48.67 13.11
N ILE A 90 23.71 48.74 12.01
CA ILE A 90 23.35 48.15 10.71
C ILE A 90 24.28 46.95 10.49
N ALA A 91 23.71 45.77 10.25
CA ALA A 91 24.45 44.58 9.84
C ALA A 91 24.29 44.37 8.33
N GLU A 92 25.40 44.39 7.60
CA GLU A 92 25.43 44.25 6.14
C GLU A 92 25.94 42.85 5.75
N PHE A 93 25.31 42.26 4.73
CA PHE A 93 25.75 41.03 4.07
C PHE A 93 26.09 41.36 2.63
N SER A 94 27.36 41.20 2.25
CA SER A 94 27.86 41.56 0.91
C SER A 94 28.70 40.41 0.36
N ASP A 95 28.59 40.16 -0.94
CA ASP A 95 29.43 39.23 -1.70
C ASP A 95 30.14 40.04 -2.80
N PHE A 96 31.45 39.89 -2.90
CA PHE A 96 32.29 40.66 -3.82
C PHE A 96 32.82 39.72 -4.91
N GLN A 97 32.01 39.53 -5.95
CA GLN A 97 32.42 38.88 -7.21
C GLN A 97 32.65 39.90 -8.31
#